data_AF-A0A841YCU3-F1
#
_entry.id   AF-A0A841YCU3-F1
#
_cell.length_a   1.000
_cell.length_b   1.000
_cell.length_c   1.000
_cell.angle_alpha   90.00
_cell.angle_beta   90.00
_cell.angle_gamma   90.00
#
_symmetry.space_group_name_H-M   'P 1'
#
loop_
_entity.id
_entity.type
_entity.pdbx_description
1 polymer ?
#
loop_
_entity_poly.entity_id
_entity_poly.type
_entity_poly.pdbx_seq_one_letter_code
_entity_poly.pdbx_strand_id
1 'polypeptide(L)'
;MIQINSVIFFALVGAAQKNAGDFLADADSMPEITSKSVALDNFIDQFKEMQSVLESYKTLLKKDLTTIHDIGNSLVETDNALGRGIQNGLSN
;
A
#
# COMPACT_ATOMS: atom_id res chain seq x y z
N MET A 1 -2.49 -24.69 20.04
CA MET A 1 -3.23 -23.50 19.56
C MET A 1 -2.37 -22.85 18.49
N ILE A 2 -2.87 -22.64 17.28
CA ILE A 2 -2.12 -21.92 16.23
C ILE A 2 -2.54 -20.47 16.35
N GLN A 3 -1.64 -19.63 16.89
CA GLN A 3 -1.82 -18.18 16.94
C GLN A 3 -1.18 -17.53 15.71
N ILE A 4 -1.67 -16.36 15.34
CA ILE A 4 -1.05 -15.56 14.28
C ILE A 4 0.33 -15.11 14.77
N ASN A 5 1.37 -15.42 13.99
CA ASN A 5 2.69 -14.83 14.21
C ASN A 5 2.67 -13.39 13.67
N SER A 6 2.30 -12.45 14.54
CA SER A 6 2.20 -11.03 14.21
C SER A 6 3.53 -10.45 13.71
N VAL A 7 4.67 -10.91 14.24
CA VAL A 7 6.01 -10.47 13.82
C VAL A 7 6.26 -10.81 12.36
N ILE A 8 5.99 -12.05 11.95
CA ILE A 8 6.17 -12.47 10.55
C ILE A 8 5.19 -11.71 9.65
N PHE A 9 3.93 -11.56 10.06
CA PHE A 9 2.92 -10.85 9.28
C PHE A 9 3.33 -9.39 9.03
N PHE A 10 3.64 -8.63 10.08
CA PHE A 10 4.00 -7.21 9.94
C PHE A 10 5.36 -7.01 9.26
N ALA A 11 6.29 -7.95 9.37
CA ALA A 11 7.52 -7.93 8.57
C ALA A 11 7.23 -8.03 7.07
N LEU A 12 6.28 -8.88 6.66
CA LEU A 12 5.86 -9.02 5.26
C LEU A 12 5.11 -7.78 4.76
N VAL A 13 4.23 -7.20 5.58
CA VAL A 13 3.56 -5.93 5.25
C VAL A 13 4.56 -4.80 5.08
N GLY A 14 5.52 -4.68 6.00
CA GLY A 14 6.61 -3.69 5.90
C GLY A 14 7.49 -3.89 4.66
N ALA A 15 7.79 -5.13 4.29
CA ALA A 15 8.51 -5.44 3.05
C ALA A 15 7.70 -5.04 1.80
N ALA A 16 6.40 -5.30 1.78
CA ALA A 16 5.51 -4.88 0.69
C ALA A 16 5.45 -3.34 0.56
N GLN A 17 5.35 -2.63 1.67
CA GLN A 17 5.41 -1.16 1.69
C GLN A 17 6.74 -0.64 1.15
N LYS A 18 7.86 -1.25 1.55
CA LYS A 18 9.19 -0.87 1.05
C LYS A 18 9.32 -1.11 -0.45
N ASN A 19 8.87 -2.27 -0.95
CA ASN A 19 8.93 -2.60 -2.37
C ASN A 19 8.04 -1.69 -3.23
N ALA A 20 6.95 -1.17 -2.65
CA ALA A 20 6.13 -0.17 -3.31
C ALA A 20 6.74 1.25 -3.27
N GLY A 21 7.74 1.50 -2.42
CA GLY A 21 8.27 2.83 -2.12
C GLY A 21 8.71 3.62 -3.35
N ASP A 22 9.49 3.00 -4.24
CA ASP A 22 9.99 3.66 -5.46
C ASP A 22 8.85 4.04 -6.41
N PHE A 23 7.81 3.20 -6.50
CA PHE A 23 6.63 3.48 -7.31
C PHE A 23 5.73 4.54 -6.66
N LEU A 24 5.64 4.57 -5.33
CA LEU A 24 4.83 5.51 -4.58
C LEU A 24 5.48 6.90 -4.41
N ALA A 25 6.75 7.03 -4.78
CA ALA A 25 7.46 8.30 -4.81
C ALA A 25 6.81 9.26 -5.83
N ASP A 26 6.94 10.55 -5.56
CA ASP A 26 6.42 11.58 -6.46
C ASP A 26 7.19 11.54 -7.79
N ALA A 27 6.46 11.72 -8.89
CA ALA A 27 7.09 11.81 -10.20
C ALA A 27 7.84 13.14 -10.33
N ASP A 28 8.95 13.12 -11.07
CA ASP A 28 9.66 14.34 -11.45
C ASP A 28 8.73 15.28 -12.24
N SER A 29 8.92 16.59 -12.04
CA SER A 29 8.17 17.59 -12.79
C SER A 29 8.53 17.54 -14.27
N MET A 30 7.52 17.64 -15.13
CA MET A 30 7.73 17.74 -16.57
C MET A 30 8.60 18.98 -16.89
N PRO A 31 9.61 18.86 -17.78
CA PRO A 31 10.45 19.99 -18.16
C PRO A 31 9.64 21.09 -18.86
N GLU A 32 10.10 22.33 -18.74
CA GLU A 32 9.49 23.47 -19.42
C GLU A 32 9.66 23.34 -20.94
N ILE A 33 8.54 23.39 -21.67
CA ILE A 33 8.54 23.24 -23.13
C ILE A 33 8.30 24.59 -23.79
N THR A 34 9.30 25.05 -24.54
CA THR A 34 9.30 26.35 -25.25
C THR A 34 9.00 26.22 -26.75
N SER A 35 8.93 24.98 -27.26
CA SER A 35 8.69 24.65 -28.66
C SER A 35 7.19 24.60 -28.98
N LYS A 36 6.79 25.05 -30.17
CA LYS A 36 5.43 24.88 -30.71
C LYS A 36 5.42 23.81 -31.79
N SER A 37 4.90 22.63 -31.48
CA SER A 37 4.77 21.51 -32.41
C SER A 37 3.56 20.65 -32.05
N VAL A 38 2.67 20.43 -33.01
CA VAL A 38 1.45 19.61 -32.82
C VAL A 38 1.79 18.18 -32.38
N ALA A 39 2.89 17.62 -32.90
CA ALA A 39 3.33 16.29 -32.50
C ALA A 39 3.82 16.26 -31.04
N LEU A 40 4.46 17.34 -30.59
CA LEU A 40 4.92 17.48 -29.21
C LEU A 40 3.73 17.70 -28.26
N ASP A 41 2.76 18.52 -28.66
CA ASP A 41 1.54 18.78 -27.89
C ASP A 41 0.75 17.47 -27.66
N ASN A 42 0.56 16.66 -28.72
CA ASN A 42 -0.10 15.36 -28.60
C ASN A 42 0.66 14.39 -27.67
N PHE A 43 2.00 14.39 -27.74
CA PHE A 43 2.81 13.57 -26.86
C PHE A 43 2.67 14.00 -25.39
N ILE A 44 2.66 15.31 -25.13
CA ILE A 44 2.47 15.87 -23.79
C ILE A 44 1.11 15.46 -23.22
N ASP A 45 0.05 15.54 -24.02
CA ASP A 45 -1.29 15.21 -23.56
C ASP A 45 -1.42 13.71 -23.22
N GLN A 46 -0.86 12.83 -24.06
CA GLN A 46 -0.79 11.39 -23.76
C GLN A 46 0.05 11.10 -22.52
N PHE A 47 1.17 11.81 -22.34
CA PHE A 47 2.02 11.66 -21.17
C PHE A 47 1.28 12.07 -19.89
N LYS A 48 0.54 13.18 -19.91
CA LYS A 48 -0.30 13.63 -18.79
C LYS A 48 -1.42 12.65 -18.48
N GLU A 49 -2.06 12.08 -19.49
CA GLU A 49 -3.09 11.05 -19.29
C GLU A 49 -2.51 9.82 -18.60
N MET A 50 -1.37 9.32 -19.08
CA MET A 50 -0.66 8.21 -18.46
C MET A 50 -0.24 8.55 -17.02
N GLN A 51 0.28 9.77 -16.77
CA GLN A 51 0.64 10.22 -15.44
C GLN A 51 -0.56 10.21 -14.49
N SER A 52 -1.74 10.67 -14.95
CA SER A 52 -2.98 10.63 -14.16
C SER A 52 -3.42 9.22 -13.80
N VAL A 53 -3.26 8.26 -14.73
CA VAL A 53 -3.56 6.84 -14.46
C VAL A 53 -2.59 6.27 -13.41
N LEU A 54 -1.30 6.59 -13.52
CA LEU A 54 -0.29 6.14 -12.55
C LEU A 54 -0.57 6.70 -11.15
N GLU A 55 -0.92 7.97 -11.02
CA GLU A 55 -1.28 8.59 -9.74
C GLU A 55 -2.53 7.95 -9.11
N SER A 56 -3.51 7.60 -9.94
CA SER A 56 -4.69 6.85 -9.49
C SER A 56 -4.30 5.47 -8.96
N TYR A 57 -3.38 4.78 -9.64
CA TYR A 57 -2.88 3.48 -9.19
C TYR A 57 -2.04 3.58 -7.91
N LYS A 58 -1.20 4.61 -7.76
CA LYS A 58 -0.48 4.89 -6.50
C LYS A 58 -1.44 5.08 -5.33
N THR A 59 -2.54 5.80 -5.55
CA THR A 59 -3.58 6.01 -4.54
C THR A 59 -4.24 4.71 -4.11
N LEU A 60 -4.60 3.85 -5.06
CA LEU A 60 -5.17 2.53 -4.79
C LEU A 60 -4.17 1.65 -4.02
N LEU A 61 -2.92 1.59 -4.46
CA LEU A 61 -1.88 0.79 -3.80
C LEU A 61 -1.63 1.25 -2.35
N LYS A 62 -1.58 2.56 -2.10
CA LYS A 62 -1.49 3.12 -0.73
C LYS A 62 -2.68 2.69 0.14
N LYS A 63 -3.89 2.72 -0.41
CA LYS A 63 -5.12 2.28 0.27
C LYS A 63 -5.08 0.79 0.60
N ASP A 64 -4.65 -0.04 -0.34
CA ASP A 64 -4.59 -1.49 -0.15
C ASP A 64 -3.57 -1.87 0.93
N LEU A 65 -2.37 -1.27 0.91
CA LEU A 65 -1.35 -1.49 1.94
C LEU A 65 -1.85 -1.10 3.34
N THR A 66 -2.58 0.02 3.44
CA THR A 66 -3.20 0.47 4.70
C THR A 66 -4.27 -0.51 5.16
N THR A 67 -5.14 -0.94 4.25
CA THR A 67 -6.23 -1.89 4.55
C THR A 67 -5.69 -3.24 5.03
N ILE A 68 -4.63 -3.76 4.39
CA ILE A 68 -3.98 -5.01 4.79
C ILE A 68 -3.39 -4.88 6.21
N HIS A 69 -2.74 -3.75 6.50
CA HIS A 69 -2.19 -3.48 7.82
C HIS A 69 -3.29 -3.45 8.90
N ASP A 70 -4.39 -2.74 8.65
CA ASP A 70 -5.48 -2.57 9.61
C ASP A 70 -6.25 -3.88 9.87
N ILE A 71 -6.53 -4.65 8.81
CA ILE A 71 -7.10 -5.99 8.94
C ILE A 71 -6.16 -6.90 9.74
N GLY A 72 -4.85 -6.80 9.48
CA GLY A 72 -3.83 -7.53 10.24
C GLY A 72 -3.87 -7.24 11.74
N ASN A 73 -3.99 -5.97 12.12
CA ASN A 73 -4.15 -5.57 13.52
C ASN A 73 -5.40 -6.19 14.15
N SER A 74 -6.56 -6.05 13.48
CA SER A 74 -7.82 -6.60 13.97
C SER A 74 -7.78 -8.12 14.15
N LEU A 75 -7.12 -8.83 13.22
CA LEU A 75 -6.90 -10.28 13.32
C LEU A 75 -6.03 -10.65 14.54
N VAL A 76 -4.92 -9.96 14.75
CA VAL A 76 -4.02 -10.20 15.90
C VAL A 76 -4.73 -9.90 17.22
N GLU A 77 -5.52 -8.83 17.30
CA GLU A 77 -6.31 -8.49 18.49
C GLU A 77 -7.34 -9.57 18.80
N THR A 78 -8.05 -10.04 17.77
CA THR A 78 -9.07 -11.10 17.89
C THR A 78 -8.44 -12.42 18.34
N ASP A 79 -7.33 -12.82 17.73
CA ASP A 79 -6.59 -14.05 18.08
C ASP A 79 -6.08 -14.01 19.53
N ASN A 80 -5.57 -12.86 19.97
CA ASN A 80 -5.15 -12.66 21.36
C ASN A 80 -6.33 -12.71 22.35
N ALA A 81 -7.49 -12.14 21.99
CA ALA A 81 -8.69 -12.21 22.82
C ALA A 81 -9.20 -13.64 22.97
N LEU A 82 -9.22 -14.42 21.89
CA LEU A 82 -9.57 -15.84 21.91
C LEU A 82 -8.59 -16.66 22.75
N GLY A 83 -7.29 -16.44 22.59
CA GLY A 83 -6.26 -17.12 23.37
C GLY A 83 -6.41 -16.92 24.88
N ARG A 84 -6.65 -15.66 25.32
CA ARG A 84 -6.92 -15.35 26.73
C ARG A 84 -8.22 -15.96 27.23
N GLY A 85 -9.30 -15.91 26.44
CA GLY A 85 -10.58 -16.52 26.79
C GLY A 85 -10.47 -18.02 27.03
N ILE A 86 -9.71 -18.73 26.18
CA ILE A 86 -9.45 -20.17 26.33
C ILE A 86 -8.58 -20.45 27.57
N GLN A 87 -7.51 -19.68 27.81
CA GLN A 87 -6.67 -19.84 29.01
C GLN A 87 -7.47 -19.67 30.31
N ASN A 88 -8.33 -18.65 30.38
CA ASN A 88 -9.17 -18.41 31.55
C ASN A 88 -10.24 -19.50 31.74
N GLY A 89 -10.76 -20.08 30.65
CA GLY A 89 -11.71 -21.20 30.71
C GLY A 89 -11.10 -22.54 31.12
N LEU A 90 -9.79 -22.74 30.91
CA LEU A 90 -9.04 -23.93 31.33
C LEU A 90 -8.46 -23.82 32.75
N SER A 91 -8.48 -22.62 33.34
CA SER A 91 -7.95 -22.34 34.69
C SER A 91 -9.03 -22.39 35.79
N ASN A 92 -10.29 -22.62 35.41
CA ASN A 92 -11.44 -22.87 36.30
C ASN A 92 -11.87 -24.34 36.20
#